data_AF-A0A842ZYJ8-F1
#
_entry.id   AF-A0A842ZYJ8-F1
#
_cell.length_a   1.000
_cell.length_b   1.000
_cell.length_c   1.000
_cell.angle_alpha   90.00
_cell.angle_beta   90.00
_cell.angle_gamma   90.00
#
_symmetry.space_group_name_H-M   'P 1'
#
loop_
_entity.id
_entity.type
_entity.pdbx_description
1 polymer ?
#
loop_
_entity_poly.entity_id
_entity_poly.type
_entity_poly.pdbx_seq_one_letter_code
_entity_poly.pdbx_strand_id
1 'polypeptide(L)'
;MEKQKRAVIYARVSTGEQNLDNQIDKLKTMQSLQNYTLVHTYVDTTSGGSANRPDFQQMLEDARMRKFDIILVWSLDRFSREGINNTLAYLNKLKAHGVSIKSLQEPWLDTSESGMGDLLIAIFSWVAEQERKRISERTKAGLANAKNVGKRGKDKHPRNKAGYYRRWMKKKPMGR
;
A
#
# COMPACT_ATOMS: atom_id res chain seq x y z
N MET A 1 -28.98 20.35 7.62
CA MET A 1 -27.57 20.79 7.68
C MET A 1 -26.70 19.63 7.25
N GLU A 2 -25.90 19.81 6.21
CA GLU A 2 -24.93 18.80 5.78
C GLU A 2 -23.89 18.61 6.89
N LYS A 3 -23.67 17.37 7.31
CA LYS A 3 -22.76 17.07 8.42
C LYS A 3 -21.32 17.30 7.96
N GLN A 4 -20.57 18.10 8.72
CA GLN A 4 -19.16 18.35 8.46
C GLN A 4 -18.37 17.04 8.43
N LYS A 5 -17.60 16.79 7.35
CA LYS A 5 -16.74 15.59 7.26
C LYS A 5 -15.61 15.67 8.29
N ARG A 6 -15.33 14.54 8.95
CA ARG A 6 -14.20 14.39 9.88
C ARG A 6 -12.94 14.07 9.07
N ALA A 7 -11.95 14.94 9.12
CA ALA A 7 -10.69 14.78 8.41
C ALA A 7 -9.57 14.35 9.34
N VAL A 8 -8.64 13.55 8.82
CA VAL A 8 -7.32 13.32 9.41
C VAL A 8 -6.24 13.77 8.44
N ILE A 9 -5.09 14.17 8.97
CA ILE A 9 -3.89 14.46 8.18
C ILE A 9 -2.93 13.29 8.31
N TYR A 10 -2.33 12.86 7.20
CA TYR A 10 -1.20 11.94 7.23
C TYR A 10 0.03 12.56 6.58
N ALA A 11 1.12 12.61 7.33
CA ALA A 11 2.42 13.10 6.88
C ALA A 11 3.50 12.04 7.07
N ARG A 12 4.47 12.01 6.14
CA ARG A 12 5.63 11.12 6.21
C ARG A 12 6.89 11.88 5.90
N VAL A 13 7.83 11.91 6.84
CA VAL A 13 9.06 12.69 6.75
C VAL A 13 10.31 11.84 6.85
N SER A 14 11.39 12.30 6.25
CA SER A 14 12.72 11.76 6.50
C SER A 14 13.36 12.39 7.74
N THR A 15 14.18 11.64 8.46
CA THR A 15 14.99 12.21 9.56
C THR A 15 15.88 13.33 9.02
N GLY A 16 15.62 14.58 9.43
CA GLY A 16 16.32 15.79 8.94
C GLY A 16 15.49 16.71 8.04
N GLU A 17 14.25 16.37 7.68
CA GLU A 17 13.34 17.28 6.96
C GLU A 17 12.81 18.37 7.92
N GLN A 18 13.36 19.58 7.84
CA GLN A 18 12.86 20.76 8.58
C GLN A 18 11.51 21.30 8.07
N ASN A 19 10.97 20.73 6.98
CA ASN A 19 9.79 21.24 6.28
C ASN A 19 8.46 20.57 6.69
N LEU A 20 8.44 19.77 7.78
CA LEU A 20 7.22 19.08 8.21
C LEU A 20 6.11 20.07 8.59
N ASP A 21 6.46 21.08 9.38
CA ASP A 21 5.50 22.08 9.87
C ASP A 21 4.84 22.80 8.68
N ASN A 22 5.65 23.15 7.67
CA ASN A 22 5.16 23.75 6.43
C ASN A 22 4.19 22.86 5.65
N GLN A 23 4.36 21.53 5.67
CA GLN A 23 3.45 20.60 4.99
C GLN A 23 2.14 20.45 5.76
N ILE A 24 2.22 20.22 7.07
CA ILE A 24 1.05 20.07 7.93
C ILE A 24 0.21 21.34 7.91
N ASP A 25 0.81 22.52 7.96
CA ASP A 25 0.07 23.78 7.98
C ASP A 25 -0.66 24.07 6.67
N LYS A 26 -0.09 23.67 5.53
CA LYS A 26 -0.79 23.71 4.25
C LYS A 26 -1.96 22.71 4.21
N LEU A 27 -1.83 21.54 4.81
CA LEU A 27 -2.92 20.57 4.93
C LEU A 27 -4.02 21.05 5.87
N LYS A 28 -3.67 21.73 6.97
CA LYS A 28 -4.64 22.41 7.86
C LYS A 28 -5.37 23.55 7.14
N THR A 29 -4.66 24.33 6.32
CA THR A 29 -5.28 25.34 5.46
C THR A 29 -6.30 24.70 4.52
N MET A 30 -5.94 23.61 3.84
CA MET A 30 -6.88 22.87 2.98
C MET A 30 -8.08 22.33 3.77
N GLN A 31 -7.86 21.74 4.96
CA GLN A 31 -8.93 21.30 5.85
C GLN A 31 -9.90 22.43 6.20
N SER A 32 -9.37 23.62 6.51
CA SER A 32 -10.17 24.79 6.88
C SER A 32 -10.97 25.32 5.69
N LEU A 33 -10.35 25.43 4.52
CA LEU A 33 -11.01 25.86 3.27
C LEU A 33 -12.13 24.92 2.83
N GLN A 34 -11.97 23.61 3.07
CA GLN A 34 -12.97 22.60 2.76
C GLN A 34 -14.02 22.43 3.87
N ASN A 35 -13.93 23.22 4.93
CA ASN A 35 -14.79 23.12 6.10
C ASN A 35 -14.85 21.68 6.63
N TYR A 36 -13.72 21.01 6.85
CA TYR A 36 -13.67 19.71 7.52
C TYR A 36 -13.36 19.84 9.01
N THR A 37 -13.77 18.89 9.85
CA THR A 37 -13.36 18.84 11.26
C THR A 37 -12.09 18.00 11.40
N LEU A 38 -10.96 18.61 11.76
CA LEU A 38 -9.72 17.85 11.99
C LEU A 38 -9.85 17.02 13.28
N VAL A 39 -9.75 15.71 13.19
CA VAL A 39 -9.84 14.80 14.36
C VAL A 39 -8.50 14.25 14.80
N HIS A 40 -7.53 14.11 13.90
CA HIS A 40 -6.19 13.62 14.22
C HIS A 40 -5.16 13.95 13.13
N THR A 41 -3.88 13.96 13.52
CA THR A 41 -2.74 14.08 12.62
C THR A 41 -1.78 12.93 12.89
N TYR A 42 -1.58 12.09 11.89
CA TYR A 42 -0.68 10.93 11.90
C TYR A 42 0.65 11.29 11.23
N VAL A 43 1.77 10.97 11.86
CA VAL A 43 3.11 11.37 11.38
C VAL A 43 4.09 10.22 11.49
N ASP A 44 4.55 9.70 10.35
CA ASP A 44 5.65 8.74 10.32
C ASP A 44 6.99 9.42 10.03
N THR A 45 8.01 9.10 10.84
CA THR A 45 9.40 9.47 10.57
C THR A 45 10.17 8.27 10.03
N THR A 46 10.75 8.41 8.85
CA THR A 46 11.57 7.39 8.20
C THR A 46 13.06 7.73 8.32
N SER A 47 13.82 6.88 9.00
CA SER A 47 15.29 6.89 8.99
C SER A 47 15.82 5.74 8.15
N GLY A 48 16.82 6.00 7.30
CA GLY A 48 17.70 4.95 6.74
C GLY A 48 17.01 3.76 6.04
N GLY A 49 15.90 3.98 5.31
CA GLY A 49 15.22 2.90 4.59
C GLY A 49 14.34 1.99 5.45
N SER A 50 14.14 2.30 6.74
CA SER A 50 13.16 1.60 7.58
C SER A 50 11.75 1.81 7.06
N ALA A 51 11.07 0.70 6.77
CA ALA A 51 9.69 0.65 6.28
C ALA A 51 8.64 0.68 7.40
N ASN A 52 9.05 0.89 8.66
CA ASN A 52 8.11 0.85 9.77
C ASN A 52 7.29 2.15 9.80
N ARG A 53 5.98 2.02 9.63
CA ARG A 53 5.01 3.12 9.51
C ARG A 53 3.89 2.98 10.56
N PRO A 54 4.22 3.03 11.87
CA PRO A 54 3.25 2.75 12.93
C PRO A 54 2.01 3.65 12.85
N ASP A 55 2.19 4.94 12.55
CA ASP A 55 1.10 5.91 12.48
C ASP A 55 0.21 5.66 11.27
N PHE A 56 0.79 5.27 10.13
CA PHE A 56 0.01 4.83 8.98
C PHE A 56 -0.83 3.58 9.29
N GLN A 57 -0.26 2.59 9.99
CA GLN A 57 -1.00 1.39 10.36
C GLN A 57 -2.14 1.72 11.34
N GLN A 58 -1.88 2.58 12.32
CA GLN A 58 -2.91 3.06 13.25
C GLN A 58 -4.01 3.82 12.52
N MET A 59 -3.66 4.68 11.56
CA MET A 59 -4.63 5.39 10.72
C MET A 59 -5.52 4.43 9.93
N LEU A 60 -4.97 3.36 9.35
CA LEU A 60 -5.75 2.35 8.62
C LEU A 60 -6.70 1.60 9.55
N GLU A 61 -6.29 1.30 10.78
CA GLU A 61 -7.15 0.68 11.78
C GLU A 61 -8.27 1.63 12.25
N ASP A 62 -7.95 2.90 12.43
CA ASP A 62 -8.93 3.93 12.79
C ASP A 62 -9.92 4.20 11.63
N ALA A 63 -9.48 4.08 10.39
CA ALA A 63 -10.33 4.08 9.20
C ALA A 63 -11.29 2.88 9.21
N ARG A 64 -10.78 1.67 9.52
CA ARG A 64 -11.60 0.45 9.67
C ARG A 64 -12.69 0.62 10.73
N MET A 65 -12.36 1.30 11.82
CA MET A 65 -13.28 1.65 12.92
C MET A 65 -14.16 2.88 12.62
N ARG A 66 -14.07 3.47 11.42
CA ARG A 66 -14.86 4.62 10.95
C ARG A 66 -14.75 5.86 11.86
N LYS A 67 -13.57 6.09 12.43
CA LYS A 67 -13.32 7.25 13.31
C LYS A 67 -13.24 8.58 12.55
N PHE A 68 -13.04 8.55 11.24
CA PHE A 68 -13.01 9.70 10.35
C PHE A 68 -13.55 9.35 8.95
N ASP A 69 -13.73 10.36 8.12
CA ASP A 69 -14.38 10.25 6.81
C ASP A 69 -13.42 10.54 5.64
N ILE A 70 -12.36 11.34 5.88
CA ILE A 70 -11.39 11.71 4.83
C ILE A 70 -9.95 11.81 5.36
N ILE A 71 -8.99 11.38 4.54
CA ILE A 71 -7.55 11.53 4.77
C ILE A 71 -7.02 12.62 3.86
N LEU A 72 -6.33 13.59 4.43
CA LEU A 72 -5.62 14.64 3.72
C LEU A 72 -4.13 14.30 3.71
N VAL A 73 -3.55 14.27 2.51
CA VAL A 73 -2.13 13.95 2.31
C VAL A 73 -1.46 15.02 1.48
N TRP A 74 -0.15 15.20 1.70
CA TRP A 74 0.64 16.11 0.87
C TRP A 74 0.65 15.69 -0.60
N SER A 75 0.98 14.42 -0.83
CA SER A 75 1.07 13.81 -2.15
C SER A 75 0.88 12.29 -2.09
N LEU A 76 0.66 11.65 -3.25
CA LEU A 76 0.53 10.19 -3.34
C LEU A 76 1.80 9.47 -2.86
N ASP A 77 2.98 9.98 -3.16
CA ASP A 77 4.24 9.36 -2.72
C ASP A 77 4.43 9.49 -1.19
N ARG A 78 3.88 10.53 -0.56
CA ARG A 78 3.89 10.63 0.90
C ARG A 78 2.91 9.63 1.53
N PHE A 79 1.79 9.36 0.87
CA PHE A 79 0.84 8.31 1.26
C PHE A 79 1.37 6.87 1.05
N SER A 80 2.02 6.56 -0.07
CA SER A 80 2.56 5.22 -0.34
C SER A 80 3.68 5.22 -1.39
N ARG A 81 4.85 4.68 -1.02
CA ARG A 81 5.96 4.38 -1.96
C ARG A 81 6.17 2.88 -2.18
N GLU A 82 5.23 2.06 -1.73
CA GLU A 82 5.34 0.59 -1.74
C GLU A 82 4.96 -0.02 -3.11
N GLY A 83 4.85 0.80 -4.15
CA GLY A 83 4.45 0.41 -5.49
C GLY A 83 2.93 0.37 -5.70
N ILE A 84 2.53 0.36 -6.97
CA ILE A 84 1.14 0.53 -7.38
C ILE A 84 0.19 -0.52 -6.78
N ASN A 85 0.63 -1.77 -6.64
CA ASN A 85 -0.19 -2.85 -6.07
C ASN A 85 -0.59 -2.56 -4.61
N ASN A 86 0.38 -2.14 -3.79
CA ASN A 86 0.14 -1.84 -2.38
C ASN A 86 -0.69 -0.56 -2.23
N THR A 87 -0.36 0.48 -3.01
CA THR A 87 -1.15 1.71 -3.07
C THR A 87 -2.62 1.44 -3.40
N LEU A 88 -2.89 0.64 -4.44
CA LEU A 88 -4.24 0.25 -4.82
C LEU A 88 -4.95 -0.54 -3.72
N ALA A 89 -4.24 -1.44 -3.04
CA ALA A 89 -4.80 -2.19 -1.92
C ALA A 89 -5.23 -1.27 -0.77
N TYR A 90 -4.45 -0.24 -0.44
CA TYR A 90 -4.83 0.76 0.55
C TYR A 90 -6.07 1.56 0.12
N LEU A 91 -6.10 2.05 -1.13
CA LEU A 91 -7.26 2.79 -1.66
C LEU A 91 -8.55 1.97 -1.63
N ASN A 92 -8.48 0.70 -2.02
CA ASN A 92 -9.65 -0.20 -1.97
C ASN A 92 -10.13 -0.46 -0.54
N LYS A 93 -9.22 -0.64 0.43
CA LYS A 93 -9.59 -0.79 1.85
C LYS A 93 -10.28 0.47 2.37
N LEU A 94 -9.72 1.64 2.10
CA LEU A 94 -10.29 2.92 2.53
C LEU A 94 -11.69 3.11 1.93
N LYS A 95 -11.86 2.86 0.63
CA LYS A 95 -13.16 2.89 -0.04
C LYS A 95 -14.17 1.93 0.62
N ALA A 96 -13.76 0.69 0.90
CA ALA A 96 -14.62 -0.29 1.58
C ALA A 96 -15.04 0.15 2.99
N HIS A 97 -14.24 1.00 3.64
CA HIS A 97 -14.55 1.59 4.95
C HIS A 97 -15.32 2.92 4.86
N GLY A 98 -15.62 3.42 3.66
CA GLY A 98 -16.28 4.71 3.45
C GLY A 98 -15.36 5.90 3.70
N VAL A 99 -14.05 5.69 3.64
CA VAL A 99 -13.02 6.71 3.87
C VAL A 99 -12.45 7.17 2.54
N SER A 100 -12.49 8.48 2.30
CA SER A 100 -11.89 9.10 1.13
C SER A 100 -10.44 9.52 1.39
N ILE A 101 -9.66 9.66 0.33
CA ILE A 101 -8.36 10.34 0.31
C ILE A 101 -8.42 11.56 -0.60
N LYS A 102 -7.75 12.64 -0.18
CA LYS A 102 -7.52 13.86 -0.96
C LYS A 102 -6.07 14.31 -0.83
N SER A 103 -5.42 14.52 -1.96
CA SER A 103 -4.07 15.09 -2.02
C SER A 103 -4.08 16.60 -2.15
N LEU A 104 -3.09 17.26 -1.55
CA LEU A 104 -2.83 18.68 -1.74
C LEU A 104 -2.11 18.95 -3.07
N GLN A 105 -1.09 18.16 -3.42
CA GLN A 105 -0.29 18.38 -4.63
C GLN A 105 -0.94 17.82 -5.89
N GLU A 106 -1.78 16.80 -5.76
CA GLU A 106 -2.45 16.16 -6.90
C GLU A 106 -3.96 16.35 -6.80
N PRO A 107 -4.54 17.40 -7.43
CA PRO A 107 -5.99 17.61 -7.42
C PRO A 107 -6.77 16.43 -8.00
N TRP A 108 -6.15 15.69 -8.92
CA TRP A 108 -6.74 14.48 -9.50
C TRP A 108 -6.83 13.33 -8.50
N LEU A 109 -6.11 13.36 -7.37
CA LEU A 109 -6.23 12.38 -6.29
C LEU A 109 -7.25 12.87 -5.26
N ASP A 110 -8.49 13.02 -5.68
CA ASP A 110 -9.65 13.24 -4.82
C ASP A 110 -10.65 12.11 -5.05
N THR A 111 -10.82 11.27 -4.03
CA THR A 111 -11.76 10.14 -4.05
C THR A 111 -13.07 10.44 -3.32
N SER A 112 -13.21 11.67 -2.82
CA SER A 112 -14.42 12.11 -2.12
C SER A 112 -15.51 12.60 -3.07
N GLU A 113 -15.13 12.94 -4.30
CA GLU A 113 -16.05 13.25 -5.40
C GLU A 113 -16.55 11.97 -6.08
N SER A 114 -17.87 11.90 -6.29
CA SER A 114 -18.51 10.75 -6.93
C SER A 114 -18.02 10.60 -8.37
N GLY A 115 -17.69 9.38 -8.79
CA GLY A 115 -17.23 9.06 -10.15
C GLY A 115 -15.71 9.21 -10.37
N MET A 116 -15.08 10.31 -9.91
CA MET A 116 -13.63 10.50 -10.08
C MET A 116 -12.82 9.47 -9.29
N GLY A 117 -13.19 9.22 -8.03
CA GLY A 117 -12.51 8.21 -7.21
C GLY A 117 -12.57 6.80 -7.81
N ASP A 118 -13.71 6.45 -8.41
CA ASP A 118 -13.91 5.15 -9.05
C ASP A 118 -13.08 5.00 -10.33
N LEU A 119 -12.99 6.06 -11.13
CA LEU A 119 -12.14 6.11 -12.31
C LEU A 119 -10.66 5.94 -11.94
N LEU A 120 -10.18 6.63 -10.91
CA LEU A 120 -8.79 6.50 -10.45
C LEU A 120 -8.48 5.07 -10.01
N ILE A 121 -9.38 4.46 -9.24
CA ILE A 121 -9.22 3.07 -8.80
C ILE A 121 -9.20 2.12 -10.00
N ALA A 122 -10.04 2.35 -11.02
CA ALA A 122 -10.04 1.55 -12.24
C ALA A 122 -8.72 1.68 -13.02
N ILE A 123 -8.22 2.91 -13.19
CA ILE A 123 -6.93 3.17 -13.87
C ILE A 123 -5.79 2.49 -13.10
N PHE A 124 -5.72 2.66 -11.78
CA PHE A 124 -4.70 2.02 -10.96
C PHE A 124 -4.80 0.50 -10.95
N SER A 125 -6.02 -0.04 -11.02
CA SER A 125 -6.25 -1.49 -11.16
C SER A 125 -5.68 -2.03 -12.47
N TRP A 126 -5.93 -1.31 -13.58
CA TRP A 126 -5.36 -1.67 -14.88
C TRP A 126 -3.83 -1.58 -14.86
N VAL A 127 -3.24 -0.49 -14.38
CA VAL A 127 -1.78 -0.34 -14.28
C VAL A 127 -1.16 -1.44 -13.41
N ALA A 128 -1.78 -1.75 -12.27
CA ALA A 128 -1.32 -2.82 -11.39
C ALA A 128 -1.35 -4.19 -12.08
N GLU A 129 -2.36 -4.47 -12.91
CA GLU A 129 -2.43 -5.70 -13.70
C GLU A 129 -1.32 -5.76 -14.76
N GLN A 130 -1.06 -4.66 -15.47
CA GLN A 130 0.01 -4.59 -16.45
C GLN A 130 1.38 -4.82 -15.82
N GLU A 131 1.64 -4.22 -14.66
CA GLU A 131 2.91 -4.43 -13.96
C GLU A 131 3.07 -5.89 -13.52
N ARG A 132 2.00 -6.53 -13.04
CA ARG A 132 2.01 -7.98 -12.71
C ARG A 132 2.34 -8.84 -13.93
N LYS A 133 1.74 -8.55 -15.10
CA LYS A 133 2.03 -9.26 -16.36
C LYS A 133 3.50 -9.09 -16.74
N ARG A 134 4.02 -7.87 -16.70
CA ARG A 134 5.41 -7.54 -17.03
C ARG A 134 6.43 -8.24 -16.13
N ILE A 135 6.17 -8.31 -14.83
CA ILE A 135 7.01 -9.06 -13.87
C ILE A 135 7.00 -10.56 -14.20
N SER A 136 5.83 -11.11 -14.55
CA SER A 136 5.70 -12.52 -14.95
C SER A 136 6.49 -12.84 -16.22
N GLU A 137 6.38 -11.98 -17.24
CA GLU A 137 7.12 -12.11 -18.50
C GLU A 137 8.62 -12.06 -18.31
N ARG A 138 9.14 -11.08 -17.55
CA ARG A 138 10.56 -11.01 -17.18
C ARG A 138 11.03 -12.24 -16.43
N THR A 139 10.22 -12.75 -15.51
CA THR A 139 10.53 -13.98 -14.77
C THR A 139 10.63 -15.19 -15.71
N LYS A 140 9.68 -15.35 -16.63
CA LYS A 140 9.69 -16.43 -17.63
C LYS A 140 10.90 -16.33 -18.57
N ALA A 141 11.22 -15.13 -19.07
CA ALA A 141 12.38 -14.88 -19.92
C ALA A 141 13.70 -15.19 -19.18
N GLY A 142 13.82 -14.76 -17.92
CA GLY A 142 14.97 -15.08 -17.07
C GLY A 142 15.14 -16.59 -16.85
N LEU A 143 14.05 -17.32 -16.60
CA LEU A 143 14.07 -18.78 -16.45
C LEU A 143 14.44 -19.49 -17.76
N ALA A 144 13.93 -19.03 -18.91
CA ALA A 144 14.28 -19.57 -20.22
C ALA A 144 15.77 -19.38 -20.53
N ASN A 145 16.30 -18.17 -20.29
CA ASN A 145 17.72 -17.88 -20.45
C ASN A 145 18.59 -18.74 -19.50
N ALA A 146 18.19 -18.89 -18.24
CA ALA A 146 18.90 -19.73 -17.28
C ALA A 146 18.94 -21.21 -17.71
N LYS A 147 17.84 -21.73 -18.27
CA LYS A 147 17.80 -23.09 -18.87
C LYS A 147 18.74 -23.22 -20.06
N ASN A 148 18.76 -22.23 -20.96
CA ASN A 148 19.60 -22.25 -22.18
C ASN A 148 21.10 -22.15 -21.85
N VAL A 149 21.47 -21.47 -20.76
CA VAL A 149 22.86 -21.33 -20.29
C VAL A 149 23.25 -22.46 -19.30
N GLY A 150 22.39 -23.47 -19.11
CA GLY A 150 22.66 -24.61 -18.21
C GLY A 150 22.67 -24.27 -16.71
N LYS A 151 22.34 -23.03 -16.32
CA LYS A 151 22.24 -22.60 -14.91
C LYS A 151 20.85 -22.91 -14.37
N ARG A 152 20.70 -24.02 -13.63
CA ARG A 152 19.48 -24.27 -12.85
C ARG A 152 19.47 -23.39 -11.59
N GLY A 153 18.32 -22.78 -11.28
CA GLY A 153 18.13 -22.10 -10.01
C GLY A 153 18.42 -23.05 -8.85
N LYS A 154 19.31 -22.67 -7.94
CA LYS A 154 19.61 -23.48 -6.75
C LYS A 154 18.46 -23.33 -5.76
N ASP A 155 17.86 -24.44 -5.33
CA ASP A 155 16.94 -24.44 -4.20
C ASP A 155 17.68 -23.82 -2.99
N LYS A 156 17.14 -22.75 -2.38
CA LYS A 156 17.75 -22.12 -1.19
C LYS A 156 17.92 -23.10 -0.02
N HIS A 157 17.09 -24.14 0.02
CA HIS A 157 17.26 -25.29 0.91
C HIS A 157 17.26 -26.57 0.08
N PRO A 158 18.35 -27.35 0.08
CA PRO A 158 18.36 -28.64 -0.59
C PRO A 158 17.27 -29.53 0.03
N ARG A 159 16.36 -30.04 -0.81
CA ARG A 159 15.32 -30.97 -0.35
C ARG A 159 16.00 -32.17 0.31
N ASN A 160 15.78 -32.38 1.61
CA ASN A 160 16.31 -33.53 2.33
C ASN A 160 15.64 -34.81 1.83
N LYS A 161 16.29 -35.50 0.87
CA LYS A 161 15.82 -36.75 0.26
C LYS A 161 15.53 -37.84 1.30
N ALA A 162 16.25 -37.86 2.42
CA ALA A 162 16.08 -38.86 3.48
C ALA A 162 14.74 -38.72 4.22
N GLY A 163 14.14 -37.52 4.24
CA GLY A 163 12.83 -37.28 4.88
C GLY A 163 11.66 -37.72 4.01
N TYR A 164 11.80 -37.67 2.68
CA TYR A 164 10.79 -38.14 1.73
C TYR A 164 10.72 -39.67 1.72
N TYR A 165 11.87 -40.34 1.60
CA TYR A 165 11.95 -41.80 1.55
C TYR A 165 11.45 -42.46 2.85
N ARG A 166 11.81 -41.89 4.02
CA ARG A 166 11.30 -42.35 5.33
C ARG A 166 9.79 -42.21 5.48
N ARG A 167 9.19 -41.13 4.93
CA ARG A 167 7.72 -40.93 4.95
C ARG A 167 6.99 -41.89 4.02
N TRP A 168 7.58 -42.16 2.86
CA TRP A 168 7.04 -43.12 1.89
C TRP A 168 7.08 -44.55 2.43
N MET A 169 8.17 -44.95 3.09
CA MET A 169 8.28 -46.25 3.75
C MET A 169 7.25 -46.43 4.88
N LYS A 170 7.01 -45.39 5.69
CA LYS A 170 5.97 -45.42 6.75
C LYS A 170 4.54 -45.52 6.21
N LYS A 171 4.30 -45.17 4.94
CA LYS A 171 2.98 -45.19 4.29
C LYS A 171 2.72 -46.45 3.45
N LYS A 172 3.70 -47.32 3.28
CA LYS A 172 3.45 -48.63 2.64
C LYS A 172 2.65 -49.49 3.64
N PRO A 173 1.42 -49.93 3.31
CA PRO A 173 0.82 -51.02 4.07
C PRO A 173 1.75 -52.23 3.92
N MET A 174 2.20 -52.80 5.05
CA MET A 174 2.86 -54.11 5.03
C MET A 174 1.84 -55.10 4.49
N GLY A 175 2.04 -55.52 3.24
CA GLY A 175 1.26 -56.58 2.62
C GLY A 175 1.39 -57.87 3.41
N ARG A 176 0.26 -58.59 3.49
CA ARG A 176 0.09 -59.89 4.15
C ARG A 176 1.03 -60.95 3.62
#